data_AF-A0A9X3WTL3-F1
#
_entry.id   AF-A0A9X3WTL3-F1
#
_cell.length_a   1.000
_cell.length_b   1.000
_cell.length_c   1.000
_cell.angle_alpha   90.00
_cell.angle_beta   90.00
_cell.angle_gamma   90.00
#
_symmetry.space_group_name_H-M   'P 1'
#
loop_
_entity.id
_entity.type
_entity.pdbx_description
1 polymer ?
#
loop_
_entity_poly.entity_id
_entity_poly.type
_entity_poly.pdbx_seq_one_letter_code
_entity_poly.pdbx_strand_id
1 'polypeptide(L)'
;MNRNFISFYCVIMLILIVFLPVGSIGAEGNTPEIDLITSPSNVVLDVRNMKPGDVTSRIITIKNGGNVDFNYMTKAEYTNGSKKLYDELLLQVTDNKGILYDGSLSGFTGLDARELFQSSEEQLTFNVEFPFESGNEFQGLATQFQLIFRVDTAPESGGGITPDGSTPTEDASGFGSVLPKTGEINPMIFYMTGLVIAVTGAVLYRERNALSLWLFNRRKGL
;
A
#
# COMPACT_ATOMS: atom_id res chain seq x y z
N MET A 1 -33.29 -7.23 -53.03
CA MET A 1 -33.30 -6.75 -51.63
C MET A 1 -33.24 -5.23 -51.65
N ASN A 2 -34.21 -4.55 -51.03
CA ASN A 2 -34.42 -3.12 -51.22
C ASN A 2 -33.32 -2.30 -50.52
N ARG A 3 -32.63 -1.41 -51.26
CA ARG A 3 -31.53 -0.58 -50.78
C ARG A 3 -31.86 0.18 -49.48
N ASN A 4 -33.12 0.58 -49.33
CA ASN A 4 -33.60 1.31 -48.16
C ASN A 4 -33.72 0.41 -46.91
N PHE A 5 -34.00 -0.88 -47.08
CA PHE A 5 -34.05 -1.85 -45.98
C PHE A 5 -32.66 -2.15 -45.42
N ILE A 6 -31.65 -2.23 -46.29
CA ILE A 6 -30.25 -2.45 -45.88
C ILE A 6 -29.74 -1.24 -45.09
N SER A 7 -29.98 -0.02 -45.58
CA SER A 7 -29.60 1.22 -44.88
C SER A 7 -30.28 1.35 -43.52
N PHE A 8 -31.56 0.97 -43.41
CA PHE A 8 -32.29 1.04 -42.15
C PHE A 8 -31.73 0.05 -41.12
N TYR A 9 -31.38 -1.17 -41.55
CA TYR A 9 -30.80 -2.19 -40.68
C TYR A 9 -29.41 -1.79 -40.16
N CYS A 10 -28.57 -1.18 -41.01
CA CYS A 10 -27.26 -0.67 -40.60
C CYS A 10 -27.35 0.45 -39.56
N VAL A 11 -28.32 1.36 -39.69
CA VAL A 11 -28.52 2.45 -38.73
C VAL A 11 -29.00 1.91 -37.38
N ILE A 12 -29.93 0.95 -37.38
CA ILE A 12 -30.39 0.28 -36.15
C ILE A 12 -29.25 -0.47 -35.45
N MET A 13 -28.40 -1.15 -36.21
CA MET A 13 -27.28 -1.91 -35.65
C MET A 13 -26.19 -0.99 -35.07
N LEU A 14 -25.96 0.17 -35.70
CA LEU A 14 -25.05 1.19 -35.19
C LEU A 14 -25.58 1.87 -33.92
N ILE A 15 -26.89 2.17 -33.89
CA ILE A 15 -27.57 2.66 -32.68
C ILE A 15 -27.43 1.63 -31.55
N LEU A 16 -27.67 0.35 -31.82
CA LEU A 16 -27.54 -0.71 -30.82
C LEU A 16 -26.12 -0.74 -30.23
N ILE A 17 -25.07 -0.65 -31.05
CA ILE A 17 -23.67 -0.62 -30.59
C ILE A 17 -23.35 0.61 -29.74
N VAL A 18 -23.89 1.78 -30.10
CA VAL A 18 -23.66 3.03 -29.34
C VAL A 18 -24.36 3.01 -27.99
N PHE A 19 -25.51 2.33 -27.88
CA PHE A 19 -26.26 2.20 -26.65
C PHE A 19 -25.92 0.93 -25.84
N LEU A 20 -24.98 0.10 -26.29
CA LEU A 20 -24.41 -0.94 -25.42
C LEU A 20 -23.65 -0.23 -24.29
N PRO A 21 -23.95 -0.51 -23.02
CA PRO A 21 -23.20 0.07 -21.90
C PRO A 21 -21.74 -0.39 -22.02
N VAL A 22 -20.87 0.50 -22.49
CA VAL A 22 -19.42 0.32 -22.40
C VAL A 22 -19.15 0.29 -20.90
N GLY A 23 -18.63 -0.85 -20.42
CA GLY A 23 -18.62 -1.21 -19.00
C GLY A 23 -18.22 -0.08 -18.05
N SER A 24 -18.77 -0.10 -16.84
CA SER A 24 -18.35 0.77 -15.75
C SER A 24 -16.86 0.55 -15.51
N ILE A 25 -16.04 1.54 -15.87
CA ILE A 25 -14.67 1.62 -15.39
C ILE A 25 -14.82 1.92 -13.90
N GLY A 26 -14.75 0.88 -13.06
CA GLY A 26 -14.57 1.08 -11.64
C GLY A 26 -13.27 1.85 -11.50
N ALA A 27 -13.33 3.10 -11.03
CA ALA A 27 -12.15 3.72 -10.48
C ALA A 27 -11.66 2.75 -9.38
N GLU A 28 -10.44 2.25 -9.50
CA GLU A 28 -9.77 1.58 -8.39
C GLU A 28 -9.76 2.60 -7.25
N GLY A 29 -10.69 2.44 -6.30
CA GLY A 29 -10.60 3.12 -5.03
C GLY A 29 -9.25 2.72 -4.42
N ASN A 30 -8.51 3.70 -3.90
CA ASN A 30 -7.21 3.51 -3.28
C ASN A 30 -7.20 2.23 -2.44
N THR A 31 -6.51 1.19 -2.93
CA THR A 31 -6.42 -0.07 -2.20
C THR A 31 -5.74 0.20 -0.87
N PRO A 32 -6.28 -0.28 0.26
CA PRO A 32 -5.65 -0.14 1.57
C PRO A 32 -4.18 -0.56 1.54
N GLU A 33 -3.29 0.37 1.87
CA GLU A 33 -1.84 0.20 1.86
C GLU A 33 -1.29 0.62 3.22
N ILE A 34 -0.64 -0.32 3.90
CA ILE A 34 0.04 -0.13 5.17
C ILE A 34 1.53 0.02 4.87
N ASP A 35 2.11 1.17 5.20
CA ASP A 35 3.54 1.42 5.03
C ASP A 35 4.11 2.15 6.27
N LEU A 36 4.94 1.44 7.04
CA LEU A 36 5.63 1.95 8.22
C LEU A 36 7.06 2.30 7.87
N ILE A 37 7.35 3.60 7.82
CA ILE A 37 8.66 4.14 7.52
C ILE A 37 9.31 4.63 8.81
N THR A 38 10.56 4.23 9.04
CA THR A 38 11.38 4.75 10.15
C THR A 38 12.61 5.45 9.62
N SER A 39 12.96 6.58 10.25
CA SER A 39 14.17 7.34 9.95
C SER A 39 14.95 7.58 11.24
N PRO A 40 16.17 7.03 11.37
CA PRO A 40 16.85 6.12 10.42
C PRO A 40 16.20 4.73 10.33
N SER A 41 16.36 4.03 9.19
CA SER A 41 15.69 2.74 8.88
C SER A 41 16.28 1.51 9.55
N ASN A 42 17.43 1.65 10.23
CA ASN A 42 18.06 0.61 11.05
C ASN A 42 18.60 1.25 12.32
N VAL A 43 17.81 1.18 13.39
CA VAL A 43 18.11 1.86 14.64
C VAL A 43 18.92 0.94 15.55
N VAL A 44 20.20 0.77 15.22
CA VAL A 44 21.17 0.10 16.10
C VAL A 44 21.86 1.15 16.95
N LEU A 45 21.75 1.03 18.27
CA LEU A 45 22.43 1.88 19.22
C LEU A 45 23.69 1.17 19.71
N ASP A 46 24.84 1.77 19.42
CA ASP A 46 26.14 1.34 19.89
C ASP A 46 26.56 2.19 21.08
N VAL A 47 26.49 1.59 22.27
CA VAL A 47 26.86 2.23 23.53
C VAL A 47 28.29 1.82 23.86
N ARG A 48 29.22 2.74 23.62
CA ARG A 48 30.65 2.56 23.86
C ARG A 48 31.24 3.76 24.57
N ASN A 49 32.26 3.52 25.39
CA ASN A 49 33.02 4.55 26.09
C ASN A 49 32.16 5.52 26.93
N MET A 50 30.93 5.12 27.30
CA MET A 50 30.12 5.88 28.25
C MET A 50 30.72 5.75 29.64
N LYS A 51 30.71 6.85 30.37
CA LYS A 51 31.08 6.94 31.78
C LYS A 51 29.81 7.03 32.63
N PRO A 52 29.86 6.61 33.90
CA PRO A 52 28.78 6.86 34.84
C PRO A 52 28.37 8.35 34.81
N GLY A 53 27.09 8.60 34.59
CA GLY A 53 26.49 9.93 34.39
C GLY A 53 26.33 10.39 32.95
N ASP A 54 26.91 9.68 31.97
CA ASP A 54 26.73 10.03 30.56
C ASP A 54 25.33 9.67 30.07
N VAL A 55 24.79 10.50 29.16
CA VAL A 55 23.52 10.26 28.48
C VAL A 55 23.75 10.30 26.97
N THR A 56 23.20 9.33 26.26
CA THR A 56 23.16 9.28 24.80
C THR A 56 21.72 9.33 24.31
N SER A 57 21.40 10.33 23.50
CA SER A 57 20.07 10.51 22.91
C SER A 57 20.03 10.10 21.44
N ARG A 58 18.91 9.50 21.01
CA ARG A 58 18.58 9.23 19.61
C ARG A 58 17.13 9.61 19.33
N ILE A 59 16.92 10.40 18.29
CA ILE A 59 15.58 10.79 17.82
C ILE A 59 15.26 9.92 16.61
N ILE A 60 14.10 9.26 16.66
CA ILE A 60 13.59 8.41 15.59
C ILE A 60 12.28 9.02 15.09
N THR A 61 12.22 9.29 13.79
CA THR A 61 10.96 9.70 13.14
C THR A 61 10.27 8.46 12.61
N ILE A 62 8.99 8.30 12.95
CA ILE A 62 8.14 7.18 12.57
C ILE A 62 7.01 7.77 11.73
N LYS A 63 6.85 7.28 10.51
CA LYS A 63 5.91 7.83 9.54
C LYS A 63 5.03 6.75 8.94
N ASN A 64 3.76 7.08 8.78
CA ASN A 64 2.81 6.31 7.98
C ASN A 64 2.90 6.80 6.53
N GLY A 65 3.56 6.01 5.67
CA GLY A 65 3.63 6.24 4.22
C GLY A 65 2.41 5.73 3.47
N GLY A 66 1.55 4.98 4.15
CA GLY A 66 0.37 4.34 3.59
C GLY A 66 -0.87 5.24 3.57
N ASN A 67 -1.98 4.64 3.17
CA ASN A 67 -3.29 5.30 3.03
C ASN A 67 -4.34 4.78 4.03
N VAL A 68 -3.90 4.01 5.03
CA VAL A 68 -4.72 3.59 6.16
C VAL A 68 -4.03 3.93 7.46
N ASP A 69 -4.82 4.29 8.46
CA ASP A 69 -4.35 4.40 9.84
C ASP A 69 -3.87 3.01 10.31
N PHE A 70 -2.94 2.93 11.24
CA PHE A 70 -2.56 1.65 11.86
C PHE A 70 -1.98 1.85 13.25
N ASN A 71 -1.94 0.77 14.02
CA ASN A 71 -1.22 0.72 15.29
C ASN A 71 0.14 0.07 15.10
N TYR A 72 1.16 0.62 15.73
CA TYR A 72 2.48 0.03 15.78
C TYR A 72 2.97 -0.16 17.22
N MET A 73 3.87 -1.12 17.39
CA MET A 73 4.57 -1.40 18.63
C MET A 73 6.06 -1.19 18.45
N THR A 74 6.71 -0.81 19.55
CA THR A 74 8.16 -0.66 19.63
C THR A 74 8.72 -1.68 20.61
N LYS A 75 9.92 -2.19 20.36
CA LYS A 75 10.67 -3.06 21.29
C LYS A 75 12.17 -2.75 21.19
N ALA A 76 12.91 -2.91 22.29
CA ALA A 76 14.37 -2.99 22.25
C ALA A 76 14.83 -4.45 22.34
N GLU A 77 15.83 -4.81 21.56
CA GLU A 77 16.42 -6.14 21.58
C GLU A 77 17.94 -6.02 21.70
N TYR A 78 18.50 -6.63 22.75
CA TYR A 78 19.95 -6.78 22.88
C TYR A 78 20.50 -7.59 21.70
N THR A 79 21.59 -7.10 21.12
CA THR A 79 22.21 -7.74 19.94
C THR A 79 23.60 -8.27 20.23
N ASN A 80 24.45 -7.48 20.88
CA ASN A 80 25.86 -7.83 21.09
C ASN A 80 26.51 -7.04 22.24
N GLY A 81 27.71 -7.45 22.66
CA GLY A 81 28.52 -6.77 23.65
C GLY A 81 28.24 -7.23 25.08
N SER A 82 28.43 -6.36 26.07
CA SER A 82 28.27 -6.69 27.48
C SER A 82 26.80 -6.67 27.90
N LYS A 83 26.23 -7.85 28.17
CA LYS A 83 24.91 -7.96 28.79
C LYS A 83 24.87 -7.28 30.16
N LYS A 84 25.97 -7.37 30.93
CA LYS A 84 26.10 -6.70 32.22
C LYS A 84 25.91 -5.18 32.09
N LEU A 85 26.50 -4.56 31.07
CA LEU A 85 26.30 -3.13 30.81
C LEU A 85 24.87 -2.86 30.33
N TYR A 86 24.34 -3.69 29.42
CA TYR A 86 22.96 -3.57 28.93
C TYR A 86 21.92 -3.59 30.08
N ASP A 87 22.12 -4.47 31.06
CA ASP A 87 21.22 -4.62 32.21
C ASP A 87 21.27 -3.41 33.17
N GLU A 88 22.41 -2.70 33.22
CA GLU A 88 22.65 -1.54 34.08
C GLU A 88 22.12 -0.22 33.49
N LEU A 89 22.07 -0.10 32.16
CA LEU A 89 21.65 1.14 31.49
C LEU A 89 20.18 1.45 31.78
N LEU A 90 19.89 2.74 31.94
CA LEU A 90 18.53 3.27 32.02
C LEU A 90 18.10 3.76 30.64
N LEU A 91 16.82 3.55 30.33
CA LEU A 91 16.16 4.03 29.13
C LEU A 91 15.01 4.94 29.53
N GLN A 92 15.01 6.14 28.95
CA GLN A 92 13.86 7.02 28.94
C GLN A 92 13.40 7.22 27.50
N VAL A 93 12.12 6.98 27.24
CA VAL A 93 11.49 7.21 25.93
C VAL A 93 10.49 8.34 26.06
N THR A 94 10.61 9.36 25.20
CA THR A 94 9.73 10.53 25.22
C THR A 94 9.16 10.85 23.84
N ASP A 95 7.99 11.46 23.82
CA ASP A 95 7.37 12.06 22.64
C ASP A 95 7.11 13.56 22.87
N ASN A 96 6.28 14.17 22.00
CA ASN A 96 5.86 15.56 22.14
C ASN A 96 4.89 15.83 23.31
N LYS A 97 4.27 14.80 23.90
CA LYS A 97 3.32 14.88 25.01
C LYS A 97 3.98 14.62 26.36
N GLY A 98 5.08 13.88 26.40
CA GLY A 98 5.87 13.67 27.63
C GLY A 98 6.65 12.36 27.64
N ILE A 99 6.85 11.82 28.84
CA ILE A 99 7.58 10.57 29.08
C ILE A 99 6.65 9.38 28.86
N LEU A 100 7.07 8.46 28.00
CA LEU A 100 6.36 7.21 27.67
C LEU A 100 6.92 6.01 28.43
N TYR A 101 8.22 6.04 28.73
CA TYR A 101 8.90 5.01 29.51
C TYR A 101 10.06 5.64 30.26
N ASP A 102 10.28 5.18 31.49
CA ASP A 102 11.43 5.56 32.33
C ASP A 102 11.77 4.36 33.24
N GLY A 103 12.94 3.75 33.02
CA GLY A 103 13.34 2.54 33.74
C GLY A 103 14.59 1.87 33.16
N SER A 104 14.86 0.63 33.55
CA SER A 104 16.00 -0.13 33.02
C SER A 104 15.81 -0.50 31.55
N LEU A 105 16.84 -0.31 30.73
CA LEU A 105 16.85 -0.72 29.33
C LEU A 105 16.54 -2.21 29.16
N SER A 106 17.04 -3.06 30.06
CA SER A 106 16.75 -4.49 30.03
C SER A 106 15.31 -4.86 30.39
N GLY A 107 14.62 -3.98 31.12
CA GLY A 107 13.21 -4.11 31.47
C GLY A 107 12.25 -3.57 30.40
N PHE A 108 12.77 -2.94 29.33
CA PHE A 108 11.93 -2.38 28.28
C PHE A 108 11.41 -3.48 27.35
N THR A 109 10.17 -3.92 27.58
CA THR A 109 9.48 -4.91 26.73
C THR A 109 8.81 -4.29 25.52
N GLY A 110 8.74 -2.97 25.48
CA GLY A 110 8.06 -2.19 24.45
C GLY A 110 7.12 -1.15 25.03
N LEU A 111 6.58 -0.31 24.15
CA LEU A 111 5.50 0.61 24.49
C LEU A 111 4.14 -0.04 24.20
N ASP A 112 3.09 0.48 24.85
CA ASP A 112 1.72 0.21 24.43
C ASP A 112 1.53 0.56 22.94
N ALA A 113 0.63 -0.16 22.27
CA ALA A 113 0.36 0.05 20.85
C ALA A 113 -0.02 1.52 20.59
N ARG A 114 0.65 2.15 19.61
CA ARG A 114 0.48 3.56 19.27
C ARG A 114 -0.17 3.70 17.91
N GLU A 115 -1.22 4.51 17.86
CA GLU A 115 -1.95 4.83 16.63
C GLU A 115 -1.19 5.87 15.80
N LEU A 116 -1.04 5.60 14.51
CA LEU A 116 -0.42 6.49 13.54
C LEU A 116 -1.33 6.68 12.34
N PHE A 117 -1.91 7.88 12.23
CA PHE A 117 -2.85 8.23 11.17
C PHE A 117 -2.18 8.23 9.79
N GLN A 118 -2.95 8.00 8.74
CA GLN A 118 -2.50 8.06 7.35
C GLN A 118 -1.74 9.36 7.06
N SER A 119 -0.62 9.26 6.34
CA SER A 119 0.24 10.40 5.99
C SER A 119 0.75 11.23 7.17
N SER A 120 0.65 10.73 8.41
CA SER A 120 1.17 11.39 9.61
C SER A 120 2.53 10.84 10.03
N GLU A 121 3.22 11.58 10.88
CA GLU A 121 4.49 11.19 11.48
C GLU A 121 4.53 11.61 12.95
N GLU A 122 5.33 10.87 13.73
CA GLU A 122 5.69 11.24 15.08
C GLU A 122 7.19 11.04 15.33
N GLN A 123 7.68 11.68 16.38
CA GLN A 123 9.08 11.60 16.79
C GLN A 123 9.17 11.03 18.19
N LEU A 124 9.96 9.99 18.34
CA LEU A 124 10.31 9.40 19.63
C LEU A 124 11.78 9.69 19.94
N THR A 125 12.04 10.18 21.15
CA THR A 125 13.40 10.39 21.65
C THR A 125 13.73 9.30 22.65
N PHE A 126 14.80 8.56 22.37
CA PHE A 126 15.34 7.51 23.23
C PHE A 126 16.60 8.05 23.90
N ASN A 127 16.53 8.27 25.21
CA ASN A 127 17.65 8.67 26.05
C ASN A 127 18.15 7.43 26.80
N VAL A 128 19.40 7.07 26.55
CA VAL A 128 20.09 5.99 27.26
C VAL A 128 21.06 6.63 28.24
N GLU A 129 20.82 6.42 29.53
CA GLU A 129 21.65 6.93 30.61
C GLU A 129 22.46 5.79 31.23
N PHE A 130 23.72 6.09 31.53
CA PHE A 130 24.55 5.23 32.36
C PHE A 130 24.53 5.77 33.80
N PRO A 131 23.96 5.06 34.78
CA PRO A 131 23.78 5.59 36.14
C PRO A 131 25.09 6.07 36.80
N PHE A 132 25.01 7.15 37.58
CA PHE A 132 26.15 7.69 38.33
C PHE A 132 26.69 6.73 39.41
N GLU A 133 25.84 5.84 39.90
CA GLU A 133 26.18 4.87 40.96
C GLU A 133 26.96 3.65 40.44
N SER A 134 27.09 3.50 39.13
CA SER A 134 27.76 2.35 38.51
C SER A 134 29.28 2.42 38.69
N GLY A 135 29.89 1.29 39.08
CA GLY A 135 31.30 1.23 39.46
C GLY A 135 32.30 1.02 38.31
N ASN A 136 33.58 0.85 38.67
CA ASN A 136 34.68 0.65 37.71
C ASN A 136 34.59 -0.68 36.94
N GLU A 137 33.77 -1.62 37.38
CA GLU A 137 33.55 -2.92 36.75
C GLU A 137 32.88 -2.85 35.37
N PHE A 138 32.42 -1.67 34.98
CA PHE A 138 31.86 -1.38 33.65
C PHE A 138 32.86 -0.69 32.72
N GLN A 139 34.06 -0.33 33.21
CA GLN A 139 35.06 0.38 32.43
C GLN A 139 35.51 -0.44 31.20
N GLY A 140 35.46 0.20 30.02
CA GLY A 140 35.86 -0.42 28.76
C GLY A 140 34.83 -1.39 28.18
N LEU A 141 33.67 -1.57 28.83
CA LEU A 141 32.58 -2.35 28.26
C LEU A 141 31.85 -1.56 27.18
N ALA A 142 31.30 -2.31 26.23
CA ALA A 142 30.48 -1.81 25.14
C ALA A 142 29.26 -2.72 25.00
N THR A 143 28.11 -2.15 24.66
CA THR A 143 26.90 -2.92 24.40
C THR A 143 26.15 -2.38 23.20
N GLN A 144 25.43 -3.25 22.50
CA GLN A 144 24.68 -2.94 21.30
C GLN A 144 23.27 -3.52 21.39
N PHE A 145 22.30 -2.70 21.04
CA PHE A 145 20.90 -3.13 20.95
C PHE A 145 20.22 -2.46 19.77
N GLN A 146 19.12 -3.07 19.32
CA GLN A 146 18.33 -2.60 18.20
C GLN A 146 16.94 -2.19 18.69
N LEU A 147 16.43 -1.07 18.17
CA LEU A 147 15.03 -0.71 18.30
C LEU A 147 14.27 -1.27 17.10
N ILE A 148 13.20 -2.02 17.39
CA ILE A 148 12.37 -2.72 16.42
C ILE A 148 10.98 -2.11 16.48
N PHE A 149 10.46 -1.72 15.31
CA PHE A 149 9.12 -1.19 15.13
C PHE A 149 8.31 -2.16 14.27
N ARG A 150 7.10 -2.52 14.69
CA ARG A 150 6.24 -3.47 13.99
C ARG A 150 4.80 -2.97 13.99
N VAL A 151 4.09 -3.16 12.89
CA VAL A 151 2.65 -2.94 12.82
C VAL A 151 1.96 -4.11 13.53
N ASP A 152 1.02 -3.79 14.43
CA ASP A 152 0.29 -4.78 15.23
C ASP A 152 -1.07 -5.09 14.58
N THR A 153 -1.82 -4.05 14.24
CA THR A 153 -3.14 -4.17 13.59
C THR A 153 -3.40 -2.95 12.71
N ALA A 154 -3.94 -3.18 11.51
CA ALA A 154 -4.63 -2.14 10.76
C ALA A 154 -6.10 -2.13 11.21
N PRO A 155 -6.72 -0.97 11.44
CA PRO A 155 -8.15 -0.88 11.58
C PRO A 155 -8.77 -1.41 10.29
N GLU A 156 -9.72 -2.32 10.45
CA GLU A 156 -10.61 -2.70 9.39
C GLU A 156 -11.27 -1.42 8.87
N SER A 157 -10.94 -1.04 7.64
CA SER A 157 -11.56 0.11 6.97
C SER A 157 -13.07 -0.07 7.06
N GLY A 158 -13.73 0.85 7.77
CA GLY A 158 -15.12 0.72 8.21
C GLY A 158 -16.06 0.31 7.09
N GLY A 159 -16.65 -0.87 7.24
CA GLY A 159 -17.64 -1.40 6.32
C GLY A 159 -18.22 -2.73 6.80
N GLY A 160 -18.95 -2.73 7.92
CA GLY A 160 -19.59 -3.96 8.41
C GLY A 160 -20.61 -3.75 9.52
N ILE A 161 -21.85 -3.45 9.15
CA ILE A 161 -23.00 -3.88 9.96
C ILE A 161 -23.32 -5.31 9.56
N THR A 162 -22.90 -6.28 10.38
CA THR A 162 -23.57 -7.59 10.49
C THR A 162 -23.41 -8.11 11.91
N PRO A 163 -24.48 -8.25 12.70
CA PRO A 163 -24.45 -9.12 13.86
C PRO A 163 -24.71 -10.56 13.39
N ASP A 164 -23.84 -11.49 13.74
CA ASP A 164 -24.17 -12.68 14.55
C ASP A 164 -22.98 -13.66 14.55
N GLY A 165 -22.80 -14.34 15.68
CA GLY A 165 -21.55 -14.96 16.10
C GLY A 165 -21.28 -16.39 15.63
N SER A 166 -20.01 -16.77 15.67
CA SER A 166 -19.47 -17.97 16.34
C SER A 166 -17.98 -18.16 16.01
N THR A 167 -17.17 -18.31 17.07
CA THR A 167 -15.73 -18.64 17.11
C THR A 167 -15.51 -20.16 17.02
N PRO A 168 -14.27 -20.70 17.05
CA PRO A 168 -12.99 -20.26 16.45
C PRO A 168 -12.31 -21.41 15.66
N THR A 169 -11.37 -21.12 14.74
CA THR A 169 -10.32 -22.10 14.41
C THR A 169 -9.04 -21.39 13.97
N GLU A 170 -8.00 -21.49 14.79
CA GLU A 170 -6.61 -21.33 14.37
C GLU A 170 -6.30 -22.38 13.29
N ASP A 171 -5.79 -21.94 12.15
CA ASP A 171 -4.57 -22.52 11.60
C ASP A 171 -3.93 -21.57 10.59
N ALA A 172 -2.63 -21.39 10.79
CA ALA A 172 -1.77 -20.52 10.01
C ALA A 172 -1.47 -21.09 8.61
N SER A 173 -0.96 -20.20 7.76
CA SER A 173 -0.33 -20.42 6.45
C SER A 173 -1.26 -20.49 5.24
N GLY A 174 -1.18 -19.43 4.44
CA GLY A 174 -1.82 -19.37 3.14
C GLY A 174 -1.93 -17.95 2.63
N PHE A 175 -0.78 -17.36 2.30
CA PHE A 175 -0.69 -16.14 1.49
C PHE A 175 -1.34 -16.42 0.12
N GLY A 176 -2.66 -16.35 0.07
CA GLY A 176 -3.48 -16.55 -1.12
C GLY A 176 -3.57 -15.24 -1.85
N SER A 177 -2.59 -15.00 -2.70
CA SER A 177 -2.52 -13.86 -3.62
C SER A 177 -3.83 -13.70 -4.40
N VAL A 178 -4.71 -12.79 -3.97
CA VAL A 178 -5.71 -12.21 -4.88
C VAL A 178 -4.98 -11.12 -5.65
N LEU A 179 -4.16 -11.54 -6.63
CA LEU A 179 -3.64 -10.60 -7.61
C LEU A 179 -4.84 -10.05 -8.40
N PRO A 180 -4.91 -8.74 -8.65
CA PRO A 180 -5.95 -8.20 -9.51
C PRO A 180 -5.78 -8.79 -10.92
N LYS A 181 -6.83 -9.47 -11.40
CA LYS A 181 -6.87 -10.01 -12.76
C LYS A 181 -7.09 -8.86 -13.76
N THR A 182 -6.05 -8.08 -14.06
CA THR A 182 -6.13 -6.94 -15.00
C THR A 182 -5.87 -7.32 -16.47
N GLY A 183 -5.87 -8.60 -16.82
CA GLY A 183 -5.57 -9.08 -18.19
C GLY A 183 -6.67 -9.87 -18.89
N GLU A 184 -7.83 -10.09 -18.28
CA GLU A 184 -8.81 -11.09 -18.78
C GLU A 184 -9.89 -10.51 -19.71
N ILE A 185 -9.90 -9.19 -19.96
CA ILE A 185 -10.79 -8.61 -20.98
C ILE A 185 -10.18 -8.88 -22.35
N ASN A 186 -10.67 -9.93 -23.02
CA ASN A 186 -10.19 -10.36 -24.32
C ASN A 186 -10.23 -9.19 -25.34
N PRO A 187 -9.07 -8.66 -25.78
CA PRO A 187 -9.02 -7.52 -26.70
C PRO A 187 -9.59 -7.86 -28.09
N MET A 188 -9.90 -9.14 -28.37
CA MET A 188 -10.64 -9.53 -29.57
C MET A 188 -11.90 -8.70 -29.78
N ILE A 189 -12.63 -8.32 -28.72
CA ILE A 189 -13.91 -7.62 -28.93
C ILE A 189 -13.71 -6.26 -29.62
N PHE A 190 -12.62 -5.55 -29.31
CA PHE A 190 -12.28 -4.28 -29.95
C PHE A 190 -11.82 -4.48 -31.40
N TYR A 191 -11.01 -5.51 -31.66
CA TYR A 191 -10.57 -5.84 -33.02
C TYR A 191 -11.72 -6.30 -33.91
N MET A 192 -12.65 -7.11 -33.38
CA MET A 192 -13.82 -7.58 -34.11
C MET A 192 -14.79 -6.43 -34.40
N THR A 193 -14.99 -5.52 -33.45
CA THR A 193 -15.83 -4.33 -33.66
C THR A 193 -15.22 -3.41 -34.74
N GLY A 194 -13.91 -3.18 -34.69
CA GLY A 194 -13.21 -2.40 -35.73
C GLY A 194 -13.29 -3.03 -37.12
N LEU A 195 -13.15 -4.35 -37.21
CA LEU A 195 -13.25 -5.08 -38.48
C LEU A 195 -14.66 -5.01 -39.09
N VAL A 196 -15.71 -5.13 -38.28
CA VAL A 196 -17.10 -5.00 -38.74
C VAL A 196 -17.36 -3.61 -39.32
N ILE A 197 -16.86 -2.55 -38.65
CA ILE A 197 -17.00 -1.16 -39.14
C ILE A 197 -16.26 -0.99 -40.48
N ALA A 198 -15.02 -1.49 -40.59
CA ALA A 198 -14.22 -1.36 -41.81
C ALA A 198 -14.85 -2.08 -43.00
N VAL A 199 -15.33 -3.31 -42.82
CA VAL A 199 -15.99 -4.09 -43.87
C VAL A 199 -17.30 -3.44 -44.30
N THR A 200 -18.11 -2.98 -43.35
CA THR A 200 -19.37 -2.29 -43.65
C THR A 200 -19.11 -1.01 -44.45
N GLY A 201 -18.09 -0.23 -44.07
CA GLY A 201 -17.67 0.96 -44.80
C GLY A 201 -17.22 0.65 -46.23
N ALA A 202 -16.44 -0.42 -46.43
CA ALA A 202 -15.97 -0.83 -47.75
C ALA A 202 -17.12 -1.29 -48.68
N VAL A 203 -18.12 -2.00 -48.14
CA VAL A 203 -19.31 -2.43 -48.90
C VAL A 203 -20.13 -1.22 -49.34
N LEU A 204 -20.41 -0.28 -48.45
CA LEU A 204 -21.13 0.96 -48.78
C LEU A 204 -20.38 1.82 -49.81
N TYR A 205 -19.05 1.91 -49.69
CA TYR A 205 -18.21 2.63 -50.65
C TYR A 205 -18.30 2.00 -52.05
N ARG A 206 -18.24 0.67 -52.14
CA ARG A 206 -18.34 -0.06 -53.40
C ARG A 206 -19.69 0.11 -54.07
N GLU A 207 -20.79 0.06 -53.32
CA GLU A 207 -22.14 0.29 -53.87
C GLU A 207 -22.32 1.73 -54.36
N ARG A 208 -21.75 2.71 -53.64
CA ARG A 208 -21.77 4.12 -54.08
C ARG A 208 -21.02 4.32 -55.40
N ASN A 209 -19.85 3.68 -55.55
CA ASN A 209 -19.06 3.77 -56.78
C ASN A 209 -19.68 3.01 -57.97
N ALA A 210 -20.39 1.90 -57.72
CA ALA A 210 -21.11 1.19 -58.77
C ALA A 210 -22.28 2.03 -59.32
N LEU A 211 -22.97 2.78 -58.45
CA LEU A 211 -24.05 3.70 -58.84
C LEU A 211 -23.54 4.90 -59.64
N SER A 212 -22.37 5.46 -59.30
CA SER A 212 -21.79 6.59 -60.04
C SER A 212 -21.32 6.18 -61.45
N LEU A 213 -20.74 4.99 -61.60
CA LEU A 213 -20.33 4.45 -62.90
C LEU A 213 -21.53 4.09 -63.79
N TRP A 214 -22.61 3.54 -63.23
CA TRP A 214 -23.83 3.24 -63.99
C TRP A 214 -24.54 4.51 -64.48
N LEU A 215 -24.62 5.56 -63.65
CA LEU A 215 -25.21 6.85 -64.06
C LEU A 215 -24.37 7.57 -65.13
N PHE A 216 -23.04 7.43 -65.09
CA PHE A 216 -22.16 8.01 -66.10
C PHE A 216 -22.26 7.29 -67.46
N ASN A 217 -22.35 5.95 -67.47
CA ASN A 217 -22.50 5.19 -68.72
C ASN A 217 -23.87 5.40 -69.39
N ARG A 218 -24.92 5.69 -68.60
CA ARG A 218 -26.27 5.99 -69.12
C ARG A 218 -26.40 7.37 -69.77
N ARG A 219 -25.50 8.32 -69.48
CA ARG A 219 -25.45 9.65 -70.13
C ARG A 219 -24.70 9.67 -71.47
N LYS A 220 -23.93 8.63 -71.81
CA LYS A 220 -23.18 8.54 -73.08
C LYS A 220 -23.89 7.71 -74.17
N GLY A 221 -25.08 7.18 -73.88
CA GLY A 221 -25.87 6.35 -74.79
C GLY A 221 -27.19 7.00 -75.24
N LEU A 222 -27.21 8.34 -75.35
CA LEU A 222 -28.29 9.14 -75.93
C LEU A 222 -27.67 10.24 -76.79
#